data_AF-A0A7K0RDW0-F1
#
_entry.id   AF-A0A7K0RDW0-F1
#
_cell.length_a   1.000
_cell.length_b   1.000
_cell.length_c   1.000
_cell.angle_alpha   90.00
_cell.angle_beta   90.00
_cell.angle_gamma   90.00
#
_symmetry.space_group_name_H-M   'P 1'
#
loop_
_entity.id
_entity.type
_entity.pdbx_description
1 polymer ?
#
loop_
_entity_poly.entity_id
_entity_poly.type
_entity_poly.pdbx_seq_one_letter_code
_entity_poly.pdbx_strand_id
1 'polypeptide(L)'
;APGNGTLVSAVHLAVGRMPVVAGKPEVAIFSEARRRFTIETALYVGDRLDTDILGATRAGMRSAIVLTGIDGPKQLLAAGEGQRPDMILGDLRELFLPYPATTVAKNGTVTVGTATVRLAPDDTTVVIVEPGVGNDLLRAGCQLIWRSGRAIFAFSVPEAVYSPG
;
A
#
# COMPACT_ATOMS: atom_id res chain seq x y z
N ALA A 1 22.09 -5.16 14.50
CA ALA A 1 21.59 -6.22 15.40
C ALA A 1 20.59 -7.09 14.63
N PRO A 2 20.48 -8.40 14.88
CA PRO A 2 19.47 -9.24 14.25
C PRO A 2 18.07 -8.71 14.57
N GLY A 3 17.16 -8.74 13.61
CA GLY A 3 15.76 -8.37 13.86
C GLY A 3 15.09 -9.38 14.79
N ASN A 4 14.03 -8.96 15.48
CA ASN A 4 13.32 -9.80 16.44
C ASN A 4 12.83 -11.13 15.80
N GLY A 5 12.54 -11.13 14.50
CA GLY A 5 12.17 -12.33 13.73
C GLY A 5 13.26 -13.42 13.71
N THR A 6 14.54 -13.05 13.64
CA THR A 6 15.66 -14.02 13.67
C THR A 6 15.77 -14.70 15.04
N LEU A 7 15.57 -13.94 16.12
CA LEU A 7 15.57 -14.48 17.48
C LEU A 7 14.37 -15.38 17.74
N VAL A 8 13.19 -14.99 17.24
CA VAL A 8 11.97 -15.80 17.29
C VAL A 8 12.17 -17.14 16.57
N SER A 9 12.78 -17.14 15.38
CA SER A 9 13.07 -18.38 14.64
C SER A 9 14.05 -19.30 15.39
N ALA A 10 15.08 -18.73 16.03
CA ALA A 10 16.02 -19.51 16.82
C ALA A 10 15.34 -20.19 18.03
N VAL A 11 14.47 -19.46 18.74
CA VAL A 11 13.67 -20.02 19.84
C VAL A 11 12.73 -21.11 19.32
N HIS A 12 12.03 -20.85 18.20
CA HIS A 12 11.14 -21.84 17.57
C HIS A 12 11.87 -23.16 17.27
N LEU A 13 13.05 -23.10 16.63
CA LEU A 13 13.85 -24.29 16.32
C LEU A 13 14.27 -25.06 17.57
N ALA A 14 14.53 -24.36 18.68
CA ALA A 14 14.93 -24.97 19.95
C ALA A 14 13.77 -25.64 20.69
N VAL A 15 12.54 -25.09 20.63
CA VAL A 15 11.39 -25.60 21.42
C VAL A 15 10.35 -26.36 20.60
N GLY A 16 10.45 -26.37 19.26
CA GLY A 16 9.52 -27.06 18.36
C GLY A 16 8.09 -26.50 18.35
N ARG A 17 7.88 -25.28 18.87
CA ARG A 17 6.57 -24.63 18.96
C ARG A 17 6.58 -23.28 18.27
N MET A 18 5.52 -22.96 17.53
CA MET A 18 5.34 -21.62 16.97
C MET A 18 4.84 -20.67 18.06
N PRO A 19 5.47 -19.50 18.25
CA PRO A 19 4.99 -18.52 19.20
C PRO A 19 3.73 -17.85 18.70
N VAL A 20 2.85 -17.45 19.63
CA VAL A 20 1.76 -16.53 19.32
C VAL A 20 2.38 -15.17 19.04
N VAL A 21 2.31 -14.72 17.79
CA VAL A 21 2.83 -13.41 17.38
C VAL A 21 1.79 -12.35 17.78
N ALA A 22 2.14 -11.48 18.73
CA ALA A 22 1.26 -10.36 19.11
C ALA A 22 1.50 -9.10 18.25
N GLY A 23 2.59 -9.09 17.48
CA GLY A 23 2.95 -7.99 16.59
C GLY A 23 2.19 -8.02 15.27
N LYS A 24 2.29 -6.94 14.51
CA LYS A 24 1.77 -6.85 13.13
C LYS A 24 2.25 -8.03 12.27
N PRO A 25 1.42 -8.59 11.37
CA PRO A 25 0.08 -8.13 10.97
C PRO A 25 -1.07 -8.62 11.88
N GLU A 26 -0.79 -9.17 13.06
CA GLU A 26 -1.85 -9.60 13.98
C GLU A 26 -2.58 -8.39 14.60
N VAL A 27 -3.88 -8.55 14.83
CA VAL A 27 -4.80 -7.44 15.16
C VAL A 27 -4.75 -6.99 16.62
N ALA A 28 -3.91 -7.61 17.46
CA ALA A 28 -3.89 -7.37 18.90
C ALA A 28 -3.53 -5.91 19.25
N ILE A 29 -2.45 -5.38 18.66
CA ILE A 29 -2.01 -4.00 18.88
C ILE A 29 -3.04 -2.97 18.40
N PHE A 30 -3.72 -3.29 17.29
CA PHE A 30 -4.75 -2.47 16.68
C PHE A 30 -6.01 -2.39 17.57
N SER A 31 -6.45 -3.55 18.08
CA SER A 31 -7.61 -3.66 18.96
C SER A 31 -7.37 -2.95 20.30
N GLU A 32 -6.16 -3.12 20.85
CA GLU A 32 -5.78 -2.44 22.09
C GLU A 32 -5.71 -0.93 21.92
N ALA A 33 -5.19 -0.43 20.79
CA ALA A 33 -5.21 1.00 20.50
C ALA A 33 -6.64 1.57 20.47
N ARG A 34 -7.56 0.92 19.75
CA ARG A 34 -8.98 1.35 19.71
C ARG A 34 -9.61 1.36 21.10
N ARG A 35 -9.40 0.28 21.86
CA ARG A 35 -9.93 0.13 23.23
C ARG A 35 -9.38 1.21 24.17
N ARG A 36 -8.07 1.47 24.13
CA ARG A 36 -7.39 2.39 25.03
C ARG A 36 -7.77 3.85 24.79
N PHE A 37 -7.96 4.23 23.53
CA PHE A 37 -8.24 5.63 23.18
C PHE A 37 -9.71 5.90 22.87
N THR A 38 -10.59 4.90 22.95
CA THR A 38 -12.03 5.01 22.63
C THR A 38 -12.26 5.66 21.26
N ILE A 39 -11.43 5.30 20.28
CA ILE A 39 -11.44 5.91 18.95
C ILE A 39 -12.41 5.16 18.04
N GLU A 40 -13.40 5.87 17.51
CA GLU A 40 -14.33 5.35 16.50
C GLU A 40 -13.69 5.34 15.11
N THR A 41 -12.94 6.39 14.77
CA THR A 41 -12.29 6.57 13.47
C THR A 41 -10.79 6.79 13.62
N ALA A 42 -9.98 5.89 13.08
CA ALA A 42 -8.52 5.98 13.10
C ALA A 42 -7.93 5.76 11.70
N LEU A 43 -6.77 6.37 11.45
CA LEU A 43 -5.90 6.09 10.31
C LEU A 43 -4.61 5.47 10.83
N TYR A 44 -4.30 4.25 10.40
CA TYR A 44 -3.03 3.62 10.70
C TYR A 44 -2.00 4.06 9.66
N VAL A 45 -0.89 4.64 10.10
CA VAL A 45 0.19 5.10 9.21
C VAL A 45 1.39 4.17 9.38
N GLY A 46 1.92 3.65 8.28
CA GLY A 46 3.05 2.73 8.29
C GLY A 46 3.84 2.76 6.98
N ASP A 47 4.91 1.97 6.91
CA ASP A 47 5.82 1.92 5.76
C ASP A 47 5.97 0.51 5.16
N ARG A 48 5.22 -0.46 5.70
CA ARG A 48 5.23 -1.87 5.26
C ARG A 48 3.86 -2.40 4.92
N LEU A 49 3.73 -3.02 3.75
CA LEU A 49 2.50 -3.62 3.24
C LEU A 49 2.14 -4.91 3.99
N ASP A 50 3.13 -5.74 4.30
CA ASP A 50 2.96 -7.08 4.91
C ASP A 50 2.68 -7.06 6.41
N THR A 51 3.02 -5.97 7.09
CA THR A 51 2.73 -5.80 8.52
C THR A 51 1.72 -4.70 8.77
N ASP A 52 1.94 -3.50 8.26
CA ASP A 52 1.22 -2.30 8.71
C ASP A 52 -0.11 -2.20 8.01
N ILE A 53 -0.07 -2.22 6.68
CA ILE A 53 -1.28 -2.13 5.86
C ILE A 53 -2.11 -3.40 6.02
N LEU A 54 -1.49 -4.58 5.95
CA LEU A 54 -2.20 -5.85 6.17
C LEU A 54 -2.85 -5.91 7.55
N GLY A 55 -2.12 -5.49 8.60
CA GLY A 55 -2.66 -5.47 9.97
C GLY A 55 -3.81 -4.49 10.13
N ALA A 56 -3.70 -3.28 9.55
CA ALA A 56 -4.76 -2.28 9.58
C ALA A 56 -6.03 -2.77 8.86
N THR A 57 -5.88 -3.35 7.66
CA THR A 57 -6.98 -3.97 6.91
C THR A 57 -7.65 -5.08 7.73
N ARG A 58 -6.87 -6.00 8.30
CA ARG A 58 -7.41 -7.09 9.15
C ARG A 58 -8.15 -6.56 10.38
N ALA A 59 -7.73 -5.42 10.92
CA ALA A 59 -8.36 -4.76 12.05
C ALA A 59 -9.56 -3.87 11.65
N GLY A 60 -9.92 -3.80 10.35
CA GLY A 60 -10.98 -2.95 9.85
C GLY A 60 -10.70 -1.45 10.01
N MET A 61 -9.42 -1.07 10.01
CA MET A 61 -8.97 0.33 10.10
C MET A 61 -8.49 0.84 8.76
N ARG A 62 -8.72 2.13 8.52
CA ARG A 62 -8.13 2.82 7.37
C ARG A 62 -6.62 2.87 7.53
N SER A 63 -5.91 2.86 6.41
CA SER A 63 -4.46 2.78 6.36
C SER A 63 -3.84 3.77 5.38
N ALA A 64 -2.67 4.29 5.73
CA ALA A 64 -1.82 5.10 4.87
C ALA A 64 -0.41 4.50 4.85
N ILE A 65 0.15 4.35 3.65
CA ILE A 65 1.58 4.07 3.48
C ILE A 65 2.36 5.38 3.33
N VAL A 66 3.52 5.48 3.96
CA VAL A 66 4.54 6.51 3.66
C VAL A 66 5.66 5.89 2.83
N LEU A 67 6.14 6.61 1.81
CA LEU A 67 7.15 6.11 0.87
C LEU A 67 8.60 6.38 1.32
N THR A 68 8.80 6.81 2.56
CA THR A 68 10.13 7.07 3.16
C THR A 68 10.77 5.84 3.81
N GLY A 69 10.07 4.71 3.87
CA GLY A 69 10.48 3.53 4.63
C GLY A 69 10.80 2.31 3.76
N ILE A 70 10.31 1.14 4.19
CA ILE A 70 10.72 -0.16 3.64
C ILE A 70 10.07 -0.48 2.29
N ASP A 71 8.73 -0.48 2.19
CA ASP A 71 8.04 -0.82 0.95
C ASP A 71 7.89 0.41 0.05
N GLY A 72 8.41 0.29 -1.16
CA GLY A 72 8.44 1.37 -2.14
C GLY A 72 7.40 1.23 -3.25
N PRO A 73 7.49 2.09 -4.28
CA PRO A 73 6.53 2.11 -5.40
C PRO A 73 6.34 0.77 -6.12
N LYS A 74 7.41 -0.01 -6.30
CA LYS A 74 7.33 -1.31 -6.98
C LYS A 74 6.51 -2.32 -6.18
N GLN A 75 6.73 -2.42 -4.87
CA GLN A 75 5.99 -3.29 -3.97
C GLN A 75 4.52 -2.87 -3.90
N LEU A 76 4.27 -1.55 -3.91
CA LEU A 76 2.93 -1.00 -3.88
C LEU A 76 2.12 -1.33 -5.14
N LEU A 77 2.70 -1.20 -6.33
CA LEU A 77 2.07 -1.63 -7.58
C LEU A 77 1.73 -3.13 -7.56
N ALA A 78 2.58 -3.93 -6.90
CA ALA A 78 2.42 -5.38 -6.74
C ALA A 78 1.48 -5.79 -5.59
N ALA A 79 0.94 -4.84 -4.81
CA ALA A 79 0.20 -5.12 -3.59
C ALA A 79 -1.04 -6.01 -3.84
N GLY A 80 -1.08 -7.14 -3.14
CA GLY A 80 -2.21 -8.06 -3.14
C GLY A 80 -3.43 -7.51 -2.40
N GLU A 81 -4.55 -8.21 -2.49
CA GLU A 81 -5.73 -7.88 -1.71
C GLU A 81 -5.41 -7.88 -0.20
N GLY A 82 -5.95 -6.90 0.52
CA GLY A 82 -5.66 -6.68 1.95
C GLY A 82 -4.36 -5.94 2.26
N GLN A 83 -3.44 -5.83 1.30
CA GLN A 83 -2.19 -5.05 1.43
C GLN A 83 -2.25 -3.70 0.70
N ARG A 84 -3.39 -3.34 0.12
CA ARG A 84 -3.58 -2.08 -0.61
C ARG A 84 -3.99 -0.98 0.37
N PRO A 85 -3.17 0.07 0.57
CA PRO A 85 -3.49 1.13 1.50
C PRO A 85 -4.61 2.02 0.94
N ASP A 86 -5.37 2.66 1.84
CA ASP A 86 -6.36 3.67 1.45
C ASP A 86 -5.70 4.96 0.94
N MET A 87 -4.49 5.25 1.45
CA MET A 87 -3.75 6.47 1.15
C MET A 87 -2.27 6.16 0.88
N ILE A 88 -1.72 6.77 -0.17
CA ILE A 88 -0.30 6.69 -0.53
C ILE A 88 0.30 8.08 -0.34
N LEU A 89 1.19 8.23 0.63
CA LEU A 89 1.80 9.50 1.01
C LEU A 89 3.30 9.46 0.70
N GLY A 90 3.85 10.54 0.17
CA GLY A 90 5.31 10.67 0.04
C GLY A 90 5.99 10.58 1.40
N ASP A 91 5.49 11.34 2.36
CA ASP A 91 5.92 11.34 3.75
C ASP A 91 4.82 11.89 4.69
N LEU A 92 5.12 12.01 5.98
CA LEU A 92 4.16 12.44 7.00
C LEU A 92 3.64 13.88 6.83
N ARG A 93 4.35 14.75 6.10
CA ARG A 93 3.91 16.14 5.85
C ARG A 93 2.65 16.16 5.00
N GLU A 94 2.45 15.17 4.13
CA GLU A 94 1.26 15.07 3.27
C GLU A 94 -0.03 14.76 4.05
N LEU A 95 0.05 14.32 5.33
CA LEU A 95 -1.14 14.10 6.17
C LEU A 95 -1.99 15.35 6.37
N PHE A 96 -1.38 16.53 6.24
CA PHE A 96 -2.05 17.82 6.41
C PHE A 96 -2.50 18.44 5.08
N LEU A 97 -2.31 17.73 3.95
CA LEU A 97 -2.71 18.17 2.63
C LEU A 97 -3.99 17.44 2.18
N PRO A 98 -4.79 18.05 1.30
CA PRO A 98 -5.90 17.34 0.65
C PRO A 98 -5.38 16.11 -0.10
N TYR A 99 -5.97 14.95 0.16
CA TYR A 99 -5.66 13.75 -0.62
C TYR A 99 -6.35 13.81 -1.99
N PRO A 100 -5.65 13.56 -3.10
CA PRO A 100 -6.20 13.72 -4.44
C PRO A 100 -7.36 12.75 -4.70
N ALA A 101 -8.39 13.23 -5.40
CA ALA A 101 -9.51 12.40 -5.81
C ALA A 101 -9.08 11.39 -6.89
N THR A 102 -9.63 10.17 -6.84
CA THR A 102 -9.50 9.17 -7.90
C THR A 102 -10.77 9.15 -8.74
N THR A 103 -10.63 9.24 -10.05
CA THR A 103 -11.73 9.08 -11.00
C THR A 103 -11.41 7.97 -12.00
N VAL A 104 -12.44 7.22 -12.40
CA VAL A 104 -12.31 6.12 -13.36
C VAL A 104 -13.36 6.33 -14.45
N ALA A 105 -12.90 6.51 -15.68
CA ALA A 105 -13.76 6.64 -16.83
C ALA A 105 -14.28 5.27 -17.30
N LYS A 106 -15.36 5.26 -18.08
CA LYS A 106 -16.00 4.02 -18.58
C LYS A 106 -15.08 3.14 -19.41
N ASN A 107 -14.07 3.72 -20.05
CA ASN A 107 -13.06 3.01 -20.85
C ASN A 107 -11.88 2.48 -20.00
N GLY A 108 -11.95 2.54 -18.68
CA GLY A 108 -10.90 2.08 -17.77
C GLY A 108 -9.75 3.07 -17.56
N THR A 109 -9.79 4.27 -18.16
CA THR A 109 -8.82 5.33 -17.84
C THR A 109 -8.98 5.75 -16.37
N VAL A 110 -7.87 5.82 -15.66
CA VAL A 110 -7.80 6.22 -14.25
C VAL A 110 -7.05 7.53 -14.13
N THR A 111 -7.65 8.49 -13.43
CA THR A 111 -7.03 9.77 -13.10
C THR A 111 -6.98 9.93 -11.58
N VAL A 112 -5.81 10.29 -11.06
CA VAL A 112 -5.63 10.68 -9.65
C VAL A 112 -4.95 12.03 -9.62
N GLY A 113 -5.60 13.03 -9.02
CA GLY A 113 -5.09 14.39 -8.99
C GLY A 113 -4.87 14.92 -10.42
N THR A 114 -3.61 15.16 -10.79
CA THR A 114 -3.22 15.65 -12.13
C THR A 114 -2.60 14.58 -13.03
N ALA A 115 -2.50 13.32 -12.56
CA ALA A 115 -1.97 12.22 -13.35
C ALA A 115 -3.08 11.36 -13.94
N THR A 116 -2.91 10.94 -15.18
CA THR A 116 -3.87 10.10 -15.91
C THR A 116 -3.14 8.93 -16.58
N VAL A 117 -3.62 7.71 -16.36
CA VAL A 117 -3.11 6.47 -16.95
C VAL A 117 -4.24 5.61 -17.51
N ARG A 118 -3.92 4.74 -18.46
CA ARG A 118 -4.85 3.73 -18.99
C ARG A 118 -4.11 2.49 -19.46
N LEU A 119 -4.84 1.43 -19.77
CA LEU A 119 -4.28 0.33 -20.55
C LEU A 119 -4.27 0.68 -22.06
N ALA A 120 -3.25 0.20 -22.76
CA ALA A 120 -3.24 0.15 -24.21
C ALA A 120 -4.30 -0.86 -24.72
N PRO A 121 -4.65 -0.85 -26.02
CA PRO A 121 -5.64 -1.77 -26.58
C PRO A 121 -5.29 -3.26 -26.44
N ASP A 122 -4.05 -3.59 -26.10
CA ASP A 122 -3.57 -4.95 -25.81
C ASP A 122 -3.96 -5.44 -24.40
N ASP A 123 -4.54 -4.57 -23.57
CA ASP A 123 -4.85 -4.81 -22.15
C ASP A 123 -3.65 -5.26 -21.29
N THR A 124 -2.42 -5.02 -21.76
CA THR A 124 -1.18 -5.43 -21.06
C THR A 124 -0.25 -4.26 -20.82
N THR A 125 -0.30 -3.20 -21.61
CA THR A 125 0.65 -2.09 -21.45
C THR A 125 0.00 -0.91 -20.73
N VAL A 126 0.60 -0.46 -19.61
CA VAL A 126 0.19 0.78 -18.94
C VAL A 126 0.72 1.97 -19.75
N VAL A 127 -0.18 2.86 -20.14
CA VAL A 127 0.11 4.08 -20.89
C VAL A 127 -0.12 5.27 -19.99
N ILE A 128 0.90 6.12 -19.87
CA ILE A 128 0.81 7.43 -19.22
C ILE A 128 0.18 8.40 -20.22
N VAL A 129 -0.98 8.94 -19.88
CA VAL A 129 -1.65 9.99 -20.66
C VAL A 129 -1.17 11.36 -20.17
N GLU A 130 -1.17 11.54 -18.85
CA GLU A 130 -0.65 12.73 -18.17
C GLU A 130 0.20 12.27 -16.98
N PRO A 131 1.46 12.75 -16.86
CA PRO A 131 2.33 12.32 -15.76
C PRO A 131 1.91 12.91 -14.40
N GLY A 132 1.19 14.04 -14.39
CA GLY A 132 0.82 14.73 -13.15
C GLY A 132 2.02 15.19 -12.32
N VAL A 133 1.80 15.38 -11.01
CA VAL A 133 2.80 15.90 -10.07
C VAL A 133 2.96 15.00 -8.85
N GLY A 134 4.17 15.01 -8.27
CA GLY A 134 4.48 14.26 -7.06
C GLY A 134 4.13 12.77 -7.20
N ASN A 135 3.35 12.25 -6.25
CA ASN A 135 2.96 10.83 -6.20
C ASN A 135 1.67 10.51 -6.98
N ASP A 136 1.09 11.46 -7.71
CA ASP A 136 -0.17 11.24 -8.43
C ASP A 136 -0.05 10.12 -9.48
N LEU A 137 1.08 10.05 -10.19
CA LEU A 137 1.32 9.02 -11.19
C LEU A 137 1.35 7.61 -10.59
N LEU A 138 2.06 7.46 -9.46
CA LEU A 138 2.12 6.21 -8.73
C LEU A 138 0.72 5.81 -8.23
N ARG A 139 -0.03 6.76 -7.66
CA ARG A 139 -1.41 6.52 -7.20
C ARG A 139 -2.31 6.06 -8.34
N ALA A 140 -2.24 6.73 -9.49
CA ALA A 140 -3.02 6.38 -10.68
C ALA A 140 -2.66 4.99 -11.22
N GLY A 141 -1.35 4.68 -11.31
CA GLY A 141 -0.86 3.36 -11.70
C GLY A 141 -1.34 2.25 -10.77
N CYS A 142 -1.25 2.46 -9.46
CA CYS A 142 -1.76 1.53 -8.46
C CYS A 142 -3.27 1.29 -8.64
N GLN A 143 -4.06 2.36 -8.75
CA GLN A 143 -5.51 2.23 -8.94
C GLN A 143 -5.88 1.50 -10.24
N LEU A 144 -5.18 1.75 -11.34
CA LEU A 144 -5.37 1.04 -12.61
C LEU A 144 -5.11 -0.46 -12.45
N ILE A 145 -3.96 -0.84 -11.89
CA ILE A 145 -3.55 -2.24 -11.75
C ILE A 145 -4.45 -2.96 -10.74
N TRP A 146 -4.70 -2.39 -9.56
CA TRP A 146 -5.50 -3.04 -8.52
C TRP A 146 -6.94 -3.29 -8.97
N ARG A 147 -7.53 -2.38 -9.76
CA ARG A 147 -8.89 -2.52 -10.29
C ARG A 147 -9.01 -3.50 -11.44
N SER A 148 -7.90 -3.82 -12.11
CA SER A 148 -7.89 -4.82 -13.18
C SER A 148 -8.19 -6.24 -12.69
N GLY A 149 -8.03 -6.50 -11.38
CA GLY A 149 -8.14 -7.85 -10.80
C GLY A 149 -7.00 -8.79 -11.20
N ARG A 150 -6.00 -8.32 -11.95
CA ARG A 150 -4.85 -9.10 -12.42
C ARG A 150 -3.61 -8.75 -11.62
N ALA A 151 -2.73 -9.73 -11.46
CA ALA A 151 -1.44 -9.50 -10.84
C ALA A 151 -0.53 -8.62 -11.71
N ILE A 152 0.41 -7.92 -11.07
CA ILE A 152 1.30 -6.95 -11.72
C ILE A 152 2.10 -7.52 -12.90
N PHE A 153 2.48 -8.81 -12.87
CA PHE A 153 3.24 -9.46 -13.94
C PHE A 153 2.46 -9.59 -15.25
N ALA A 154 1.14 -9.35 -15.22
CA ALA A 154 0.30 -9.32 -16.40
C ALA A 154 0.44 -7.98 -17.18
N PHE A 155 1.24 -7.04 -16.65
CA PHE A 155 1.38 -5.70 -17.20
C PHE A 155 2.84 -5.32 -17.50
N SER A 156 3.02 -4.60 -18.61
CA SER A 156 4.21 -3.79 -18.88
C SER A 156 3.96 -2.39 -18.30
N VAL A 157 4.72 -2.02 -17.26
CA VAL A 157 4.56 -0.75 -16.55
C VAL A 157 5.75 0.16 -16.84
N PRO A 158 5.54 1.38 -17.37
CA PRO A 158 6.63 2.33 -17.60
C PRO A 158 7.36 2.68 -16.30
N GLU A 159 8.68 2.79 -16.38
CA GLU A 159 9.52 3.09 -15.22
C GLU A 159 9.13 4.37 -14.49
N ALA A 160 8.70 5.40 -15.22
CA ALA A 160 8.25 6.66 -14.65
C ALA A 160 7.11 6.50 -13.63
N VAL A 161 6.33 5.41 -13.67
CA VAL A 161 5.25 5.15 -12.70
C VAL A 161 5.79 4.80 -11.30
N TYR A 162 6.97 4.17 -11.21
CA TYR A 162 7.53 3.67 -9.95
C TYR A 162 8.90 4.24 -9.59
N SER A 163 9.48 5.06 -10.46
CA SER A 163 10.70 5.81 -10.21
C SER A 163 10.36 7.29 -10.31
N PRO A 164 9.88 7.94 -9.22
CA PRO A 164 9.66 9.38 -9.23
C PRO A 164 10.98 10.08 -9.54
N GLY A 165 10.94 11.00 -10.51
CA GLY A 165 12.08 11.84 -10.90
C GLY A 165 12.41 12.92 -9.89
#